data_AF-A0A543G1S1-F1
#
_entry.id   AF-A0A543G1S1-F1
#
_cell.length_a   1.000
_cell.length_b   1.000
_cell.length_c   1.000
_cell.angle_alpha   90.00
_cell.angle_beta   90.00
_cell.angle_gamma   90.00
#
_symmetry.space_group_name_H-M   'P 1'
#
loop_
_entity.id
_entity.type
_entity.pdbx_description
1 polymer ?
#
loop_
_entity_poly.entity_id
_entity_poly.type
_entity_poly.pdbx_seq_one_letter_code
_entity_poly.pdbx_strand_id
1 'polypeptide(L)'
;MFSEIVFSNPKPESLIQRVIEMSTKENDIVLDYHLGSGTTAAVAHKMNRQYIGVEQMDYIETVAVERLKKVIDGEQGGISKSINWQGGGEFVYVELKKHNQRFIDQIEIAKDTKAILEIWEDMKTKSFLTYNVAIKKQDEHIEDFKQLPLEEQKQHLVSLLDKNQLYVNRSNINDADANVTEEEIKITKDFYSI
;
A
#
# COMPACT_ATOMS: atom_id res chain seq x y z
N MET A 1 20.28 22.87 9.64
CA MET A 1 19.11 23.23 10.48
C MET A 1 17.99 22.31 10.01
N PHE A 2 17.82 21.16 10.65
CA PHE A 2 16.77 20.19 10.28
C PHE A 2 15.55 20.51 11.17
N SER A 3 14.59 21.29 10.65
CA SER A 3 13.48 21.79 11.47
C SER A 3 12.12 21.62 10.79
N GLU A 4 11.92 20.51 10.09
CA GLU A 4 10.58 19.96 9.91
C GLU A 4 10.56 18.54 10.46
N ILE A 5 9.60 18.29 11.34
CA ILE A 5 9.32 16.95 11.86
C ILE A 5 8.65 16.19 10.71
N VAL A 6 9.45 15.45 9.95
CA VAL A 6 8.97 14.64 8.81
C VAL A 6 8.07 13.49 9.28
N PHE A 7 8.24 13.03 10.52
CA PHE A 7 7.41 12.00 11.13
C PHE A 7 7.36 12.17 12.65
N SER A 8 6.16 12.20 13.24
CA SER A 8 5.99 12.68 14.62
C SER A 8 6.56 11.76 15.70
N ASN A 9 6.42 10.43 15.54
CA ASN A 9 6.75 9.47 16.59
C ASN A 9 7.52 8.24 16.05
N PRO A 10 8.68 8.42 15.40
CA PRO A 10 9.48 7.30 14.93
C PRO A 10 9.98 6.49 16.13
N LYS A 11 10.02 5.17 16.01
CA LYS A 11 10.66 4.33 17.03
C LYS A 11 12.18 4.65 17.06
N PRO A 12 12.82 4.67 18.24
CA PRO A 12 14.27 4.83 18.31
C PRO A 12 15.00 3.65 17.66
N GLU A 13 16.00 3.91 16.81
CA GLU A 13 16.76 2.83 16.14
C GLU A 13 17.45 1.89 17.12
N SER A 14 17.93 2.39 18.28
CA SER A 14 18.59 1.56 19.30
C SER A 14 17.65 0.52 19.93
N LEU A 15 16.36 0.82 20.04
CA LEU A 15 15.36 -0.14 20.50
C LEU A 15 15.21 -1.27 19.50
N ILE A 16 15.06 -0.92 18.22
CA ILE A 16 14.90 -1.89 17.13
C ILE A 16 16.17 -2.72 16.96
N GLN A 17 17.35 -2.12 17.07
CA GLN A 17 18.63 -2.82 17.01
C GLN A 17 18.65 -3.95 18.05
N ARG A 18 18.33 -3.64 19.30
CA ARG A 18 18.29 -4.64 20.37
C ARG A 18 17.32 -5.78 20.06
N VAL A 19 16.14 -5.47 19.52
CA VAL A 19 15.16 -6.50 19.13
C VAL A 19 15.73 -7.42 18.05
N ILE A 20 16.31 -6.84 16.99
CA ILE A 20 16.89 -7.59 15.87
C ILE A 20 18.08 -8.45 16.33
N GLU A 21 18.98 -7.89 17.14
CA GLU A 21 20.14 -8.61 17.69
C GLU A 21 19.72 -9.83 18.52
N MET A 22 18.66 -9.71 19.31
CA MET A 22 18.19 -10.77 20.20
C MET A 22 17.38 -11.87 19.49
N SER A 23 16.85 -11.59 18.30
CA SER A 23 15.87 -12.47 17.63
C SER A 23 16.31 -13.01 16.27
N THR A 24 17.37 -12.45 15.67
CA THR A 24 17.79 -12.78 14.30
C THR A 24 19.30 -12.88 14.16
N LYS A 25 19.75 -13.60 13.12
CA LYS A 25 21.12 -13.62 12.63
C LYS A 25 21.26 -12.75 11.38
N GLU A 26 22.50 -12.50 10.96
CA GLU A 26 22.75 -11.90 9.66
C GLU A 26 22.09 -12.73 8.53
N ASN A 27 21.60 -12.05 7.51
CA ASN A 27 20.85 -12.58 6.37
C ASN A 27 19.46 -13.15 6.69
N ASP A 28 19.01 -13.16 7.95
CA ASP A 28 17.60 -13.44 8.25
C ASP A 28 16.70 -12.33 7.68
N ILE A 29 15.42 -12.67 7.45
CA ILE A 29 14.39 -11.74 6.97
C ILE A 29 13.64 -11.13 8.16
N VAL A 30 13.57 -9.80 8.21
CA VAL A 30 12.76 -9.05 9.17
C VAL A 30 11.52 -8.49 8.48
N LEU A 31 10.33 -8.84 8.97
CA LEU A 31 9.06 -8.30 8.48
C LEU A 31 8.54 -7.20 9.42
N ASP A 32 8.22 -6.04 8.85
CA ASP A 32 7.46 -4.99 9.52
C ASP A 32 6.29 -4.54 8.64
N TYR A 33 5.07 -4.91 9.04
CA TYR A 33 3.85 -4.57 8.31
C TYR A 33 3.15 -3.29 8.83
N HIS A 34 3.83 -2.53 9.70
CA HIS A 34 3.46 -1.18 10.13
C HIS A 34 4.69 -0.27 10.05
N LEU A 35 5.32 -0.26 8.88
CA LEU A 35 6.67 0.26 8.68
C LEU A 35 6.84 1.74 9.10
N GLY A 36 5.80 2.57 8.93
CA GLY A 36 5.78 3.97 9.30
C GLY A 36 6.96 4.72 8.68
N SER A 37 7.81 5.27 9.54
CA SER A 37 9.01 6.01 9.11
C SER A 37 10.17 5.15 8.58
N GLY A 38 9.98 3.83 8.41
CA GLY A 38 11.03 2.95 7.90
C GLY A 38 12.10 2.55 8.93
N THR A 39 11.83 2.71 10.23
CA THR A 39 12.85 2.47 11.28
C THR A 39 13.31 1.01 11.28
N THR A 40 12.39 0.05 11.19
CA THR A 40 12.73 -1.38 11.19
C THR A 40 13.57 -1.75 9.97
N ALA A 41 13.16 -1.33 8.78
CA ALA A 41 13.92 -1.54 7.55
C ALA A 41 15.30 -0.89 7.60
N ALA A 42 15.41 0.36 8.07
CA ALA A 42 16.69 1.06 8.18
C ALA A 42 17.69 0.33 9.08
N VAL A 43 17.23 -0.14 10.25
CA VAL A 43 18.08 -0.86 11.20
C VAL A 43 18.43 -2.26 10.69
N ALA A 44 17.45 -2.99 10.15
CA ALA A 44 17.69 -4.31 9.55
C ALA A 44 18.74 -4.24 8.43
N HIS A 45 18.60 -3.25 7.53
CA HIS A 45 19.53 -2.98 6.44
C HIS A 45 20.95 -2.74 6.95
N LYS A 46 21.11 -1.78 7.87
CA LYS A 46 22.39 -1.43 8.52
C LYS A 46 23.05 -2.65 9.19
N MET A 47 22.25 -3.56 9.69
CA MET A 47 22.67 -4.76 10.39
C MET A 47 22.84 -5.98 9.46
N ASN A 48 22.83 -5.84 8.13
CA ASN A 48 23.00 -6.96 7.21
C ASN A 48 21.90 -8.04 7.34
N ARG A 49 20.64 -7.60 7.53
CA ARG A 49 19.44 -8.45 7.43
C ARG A 49 18.69 -8.12 6.15
N GLN A 50 17.99 -9.11 5.60
CA GLN A 50 16.96 -8.86 4.61
C GLN A 50 15.71 -8.31 5.32
N TYR A 51 14.88 -7.55 4.61
CA TYR A 51 13.66 -7.01 5.21
C TYR A 51 12.53 -6.88 4.21
N ILE A 52 11.31 -6.96 4.74
CA ILE A 52 10.07 -6.65 4.04
C ILE A 52 9.35 -5.61 4.89
N GLY A 53 9.13 -4.43 4.32
CA GLY A 53 8.38 -3.36 4.94
C GLY A 53 7.05 -3.16 4.21
N VAL A 54 5.94 -3.09 4.95
CA VAL A 54 4.62 -2.75 4.41
C VAL A 54 4.11 -1.51 5.12
N GLU A 55 3.64 -0.55 4.34
CA GLU A 55 2.99 0.67 4.83
C GLU A 55 1.82 0.99 3.89
N GLN A 56 0.72 1.44 4.47
CA GLN A 56 -0.52 1.71 3.75
C GLN A 56 -0.70 3.20 3.47
N MET A 57 -0.06 4.07 4.26
CA MET A 57 -0.28 5.50 4.20
C MET A 57 0.49 6.17 3.05
N ASP A 58 -0.11 7.23 2.49
CA ASP A 58 0.39 7.95 1.31
C ASP A 58 1.75 8.64 1.48
N TYR A 59 2.29 8.69 2.70
CA TYR A 59 3.59 9.31 2.98
C TYR A 59 4.78 8.37 2.73
N ILE A 60 4.56 7.12 2.34
CA ILE A 60 5.61 6.10 2.17
C ILE A 60 6.76 6.58 1.27
N GLU A 61 6.44 7.21 0.14
CA GLU A 61 7.42 7.71 -0.83
C GLU A 61 8.25 8.86 -0.27
N THR A 62 7.65 9.74 0.52
CA THR A 62 8.32 10.95 1.03
C THR A 62 9.05 10.72 2.35
N VAL A 63 8.70 9.66 3.08
CA VAL A 63 9.25 9.37 4.41
C VAL A 63 10.10 8.11 4.41
N ALA A 64 9.50 6.94 4.18
CA ALA A 64 10.19 5.65 4.33
C ALA A 64 11.19 5.41 3.19
N VAL A 65 10.77 5.65 1.95
CA VAL A 65 11.62 5.51 0.75
C VAL A 65 12.79 6.49 0.81
N GLU A 66 12.55 7.77 1.09
CA GLU A 66 13.62 8.77 1.24
C GLU A 66 14.58 8.46 2.39
N ARG A 67 14.08 7.90 3.50
CA ARG A 67 14.95 7.41 4.57
C ARG A 67 15.83 6.27 4.10
N LEU A 68 15.27 5.26 3.43
CA LEU A 68 16.04 4.10 2.95
C LEU A 68 17.09 4.49 1.91
N LYS A 69 16.79 5.46 1.03
CA LYS A 69 17.80 6.04 0.13
C LYS A 69 18.98 6.61 0.91
N LYS A 70 18.72 7.43 1.95
CA LYS A 70 19.78 7.96 2.82
C LYS A 70 20.58 6.87 3.53
N VAL A 71 19.93 5.78 3.95
CA VAL A 71 20.61 4.63 4.55
C VAL A 71 21.58 4.01 3.54
N ILE A 72 21.14 3.77 2.31
CA ILE A 72 22.00 3.28 1.22
C ILE A 72 23.15 4.26 0.93
N ASP A 73 22.89 5.56 0.95
CA ASP A 73 23.90 6.60 0.76
C ASP A 73 24.90 6.73 1.94
N GLY A 74 24.74 5.92 3.00
CA GLY A 74 25.66 5.88 4.13
C GLY A 74 25.41 6.95 5.18
N GLU A 75 24.15 7.35 5.39
CA GLU A 75 23.80 8.33 6.42
C GLU A 75 24.28 7.93 7.82
N GLN A 76 24.68 8.92 8.62
CA GLN A 76 25.36 8.73 9.90
C GLN A 76 24.44 8.94 11.12
N GLY A 77 23.12 8.84 10.94
CA GLY A 77 22.10 8.89 11.98
C GLY A 77 21.90 7.56 12.71
N GLY A 78 21.21 7.62 13.85
CA GLY A 78 20.81 6.44 14.62
C GLY A 78 21.98 5.53 14.98
N ILE A 79 21.93 4.26 14.56
CA ILE A 79 22.96 3.27 14.91
C ILE A 79 24.21 3.31 14.02
N SER A 80 24.18 4.07 12.92
CA SER A 80 25.21 4.01 11.86
C SER A 80 26.64 4.12 12.39
N LYS A 81 26.91 5.10 13.28
CA LYS A 81 28.25 5.29 13.85
C LYS A 81 28.69 4.12 14.74
N SER A 82 27.76 3.54 15.50
CA SER A 82 28.08 2.46 16.45
C SER A 82 28.49 1.17 15.75
N ILE A 83 27.99 0.96 14.53
CA ILE A 83 28.29 -0.22 13.72
C ILE A 83 29.22 0.09 12.53
N ASN A 84 29.78 1.30 12.48
CA ASN A 84 30.64 1.76 11.39
C ASN A 84 30.00 1.65 9.98
N TRP A 85 28.70 1.95 9.87
CA TRP A 85 27.95 1.90 8.61
C TRP A 85 28.53 2.86 7.57
N GLN A 86 28.78 2.37 6.35
CA GLN A 86 29.35 3.13 5.23
C GLN A 86 28.40 3.29 4.03
N GLY A 87 27.17 2.77 4.12
CA GLY A 87 26.25 2.70 2.98
C GLY A 87 26.43 1.43 2.13
N GLY A 88 25.67 1.37 1.04
CA GLY A 88 25.56 0.23 0.14
C GLY A 88 24.22 -0.48 0.25
N GLY A 89 24.08 -1.59 -0.48
CA GLY A 89 22.84 -2.35 -0.58
C GLY A 89 21.81 -1.71 -1.51
N GLU A 90 20.63 -2.33 -1.59
CA GLU A 90 19.52 -1.90 -2.41
C GLU A 90 18.19 -2.29 -1.76
N PHE A 91 17.10 -1.69 -2.24
CA PHE A 91 15.75 -2.16 -1.96
C PHE A 91 14.89 -2.00 -3.20
N VAL A 92 13.85 -2.82 -3.28
CA VAL A 92 12.84 -2.72 -4.32
C VAL A 92 11.56 -2.16 -3.70
N TYR A 93 10.96 -1.19 -4.37
CA TYR A 93 9.65 -0.64 -4.02
C TYR A 93 8.61 -1.15 -5.02
N VAL A 94 7.50 -1.68 -4.50
CA VAL A 94 6.37 -2.16 -5.30
C VAL A 94 5.06 -1.78 -4.63
N GLU A 95 4.02 -1.60 -5.43
CA GLU A 95 2.65 -1.35 -4.97
C GLU A 95 1.72 -2.48 -5.38
N LEU A 96 0.66 -2.67 -4.60
CA LEU A 96 -0.40 -3.62 -4.98
C LEU A 96 -1.21 -3.05 -6.15
N LYS A 97 -1.39 -3.86 -7.20
CA LYS A 97 -2.24 -3.50 -8.34
C LYS A 97 -3.68 -3.30 -7.88
N LYS A 98 -4.16 -2.06 -7.94
CA LYS A 98 -5.54 -1.70 -7.57
C LYS A 98 -6.53 -2.40 -8.50
N HIS A 99 -7.53 -3.04 -7.89
CA HIS A 99 -8.71 -3.57 -8.56
C HIS A 99 -9.93 -2.77 -8.12
N ASN A 100 -10.77 -3.26 -7.20
CA ASN A 100 -11.91 -2.48 -6.70
C ASN A 100 -11.48 -1.20 -5.97
N GLN A 101 -10.25 -1.12 -5.45
CA GLN A 101 -9.72 0.09 -4.82
C GLN A 101 -9.79 1.32 -5.74
N ARG A 102 -9.64 1.14 -7.06
CA ARG A 102 -9.75 2.25 -8.02
C ARG A 102 -11.12 2.94 -7.98
N PHE A 103 -12.18 2.19 -7.69
CA PHE A 103 -13.51 2.75 -7.56
C PHE A 103 -13.66 3.51 -6.25
N ILE A 104 -13.09 2.99 -5.15
CA ILE A 104 -13.07 3.72 -3.87
C ILE A 104 -12.37 5.07 -4.05
N ASP A 105 -11.20 5.09 -4.69
CA ASP A 105 -10.45 6.32 -4.94
C ASP A 105 -11.28 7.33 -5.78
N GLN A 106 -11.98 6.84 -6.82
CA GLN A 106 -12.86 7.66 -7.65
C GLN A 106 -14.08 8.20 -6.90
N ILE A 107 -14.69 7.38 -6.04
CA ILE A 107 -15.84 7.74 -5.21
C ILE A 107 -15.43 8.81 -4.19
N GLU A 108 -14.26 8.67 -3.58
CA GLU A 108 -13.75 9.62 -2.59
C GLU A 108 -13.60 11.03 -3.17
N ILE A 109 -13.01 11.13 -4.37
CA ILE A 109 -12.79 12.41 -5.06
C ILE A 109 -14.03 12.95 -5.79
N ALA A 110 -15.10 12.17 -5.93
CA ALA A 110 -16.32 12.59 -6.61
C ALA A 110 -16.94 13.81 -5.89
N LYS A 111 -17.34 14.81 -6.69
CA LYS A 111 -17.83 16.11 -6.20
C LYS A 111 -19.34 16.28 -6.27
N ASP A 112 -20.01 15.42 -7.03
CA ASP A 112 -21.44 15.52 -7.28
C ASP A 112 -22.07 14.14 -7.59
N THR A 113 -23.40 14.09 -7.53
CA THR A 113 -24.20 12.90 -7.83
C THR A 113 -23.98 12.40 -9.26
N LYS A 114 -23.66 13.29 -10.22
CA LYS A 114 -23.46 12.88 -11.62
C LYS A 114 -22.22 11.99 -11.74
N ALA A 115 -21.09 12.40 -11.14
CA ALA A 115 -19.88 11.60 -11.11
C ALA A 115 -20.11 10.25 -10.41
N ILE A 116 -20.87 10.23 -9.31
CA ILE A 116 -21.24 9.00 -8.61
C ILE A 116 -22.01 8.03 -9.51
N LEU A 117 -22.98 8.53 -10.31
CA LEU A 117 -23.74 7.69 -11.22
C LEU A 117 -22.89 7.16 -12.38
N GLU A 118 -21.95 7.95 -12.91
CA GLU A 118 -20.99 7.49 -13.92
C GLU A 118 -20.11 6.35 -13.37
N ILE A 119 -19.65 6.48 -12.11
CA ILE A 119 -18.89 5.42 -11.42
C ILE A 119 -19.75 4.16 -11.24
N TRP A 120 -21.03 4.31 -10.88
CA TRP A 120 -21.95 3.17 -10.74
C TRP A 120 -22.10 2.37 -12.04
N GLU A 121 -22.25 3.04 -13.18
CA GLU A 121 -22.33 2.37 -14.49
C GLU A 121 -21.04 1.60 -14.82
N ASP A 122 -19.88 2.17 -14.52
CA ASP A 122 -18.59 1.48 -14.69
C ASP A 122 -18.44 0.29 -13.71
N MET A 123 -18.93 0.41 -12.47
CA MET A 123 -18.93 -0.68 -11.49
C MET A 123 -19.76 -1.87 -11.99
N LYS A 124 -20.93 -1.64 -12.59
CA LYS A 124 -21.80 -2.71 -13.11
C LYS A 124 -21.12 -3.58 -14.18
N THR A 125 -20.16 -3.03 -14.91
CA THR A 125 -19.49 -3.73 -16.03
C THR A 125 -18.14 -4.33 -15.67
N LYS A 126 -17.42 -3.73 -14.71
CA LYS A 126 -15.98 -4.03 -14.47
C LYS A 126 -15.61 -4.32 -13.01
N SER A 127 -16.56 -4.31 -12.07
CA SER A 127 -16.27 -4.52 -10.64
C SER A 127 -16.75 -5.86 -10.13
N PHE A 128 -16.04 -6.39 -9.12
CA PHE A 128 -16.54 -7.49 -8.31
C PHE A 128 -17.43 -6.92 -7.21
N LEU A 129 -18.74 -6.99 -7.41
CA LEU A 129 -19.73 -6.61 -6.42
C LEU A 129 -19.95 -7.75 -5.42
N THR A 130 -20.28 -7.40 -4.18
CA THR A 130 -20.62 -8.39 -3.16
C THR A 130 -21.74 -9.30 -3.66
N TYR A 131 -21.64 -10.62 -3.42
CA TYR A 131 -22.57 -11.63 -3.95
C TYR A 131 -24.06 -11.38 -3.64
N ASN A 132 -24.35 -10.56 -2.62
CA ASN A 132 -25.70 -10.16 -2.21
C ASN A 132 -26.27 -8.96 -2.98
N VAL A 133 -25.49 -8.33 -3.86
CA VAL A 133 -25.93 -7.14 -4.62
C VAL A 133 -26.74 -7.58 -5.83
N ALA A 134 -28.06 -7.53 -5.72
CA ALA A 134 -28.95 -7.64 -6.86
C ALA A 134 -28.95 -6.31 -7.64
N ILE A 135 -28.06 -6.18 -8.63
CA ILE A 135 -27.91 -4.97 -9.47
C ILE A 135 -29.27 -4.44 -9.96
N LYS A 136 -30.15 -5.34 -10.41
CA LYS A 136 -31.51 -4.97 -10.87
C LYS A 136 -32.35 -4.26 -9.81
N LYS A 137 -32.24 -4.66 -8.53
CA LYS A 137 -32.96 -4.01 -7.43
C LYS A 137 -32.38 -2.63 -7.09
N GLN A 138 -31.09 -2.40 -7.35
CA GLN A 138 -30.47 -1.09 -7.15
C GLN A 138 -30.95 -0.10 -8.20
N ASP A 139 -31.00 -0.53 -9.46
CA ASP A 139 -31.47 0.31 -10.57
C ASP A 139 -32.96 0.70 -10.40
N GLU A 140 -33.80 -0.17 -9.81
CA GLU A 140 -35.20 0.14 -9.48
C GLU A 140 -35.38 1.28 -8.47
N HIS A 141 -34.39 1.51 -7.60
CA HIS A 141 -34.41 2.54 -6.55
C HIS A 141 -33.45 3.70 -6.82
N ILE A 142 -33.00 3.86 -8.07
CA ILE A 142 -31.98 4.87 -8.42
C ILE A 142 -32.44 6.31 -8.18
N GLU A 143 -33.75 6.60 -8.29
CA GLU A 143 -34.30 7.92 -8.03
C GLU A 143 -34.31 8.28 -6.54
N ASP A 144 -34.51 7.29 -5.66
CA ASP A 144 -34.39 7.47 -4.21
C ASP A 144 -32.92 7.69 -3.83
N PHE A 145 -32.01 6.93 -4.46
CA PHE A 145 -30.57 7.06 -4.26
C PHE A 145 -30.05 8.46 -4.61
N LYS A 146 -30.52 9.07 -5.71
CA LYS A 146 -30.14 10.43 -6.13
C LYS A 146 -30.53 11.52 -5.13
N GLN A 147 -31.52 11.27 -4.27
CA GLN A 147 -31.98 12.22 -3.26
C GLN A 147 -31.12 12.19 -1.98
N LEU A 148 -30.31 11.15 -1.80
CA LEU A 148 -29.43 11.03 -0.64
C LEU A 148 -28.34 12.12 -0.66
N PRO A 149 -27.85 12.57 0.51
CA PRO A 149 -26.63 13.36 0.60
C PRO A 149 -25.44 12.68 -0.09
N LEU A 150 -24.55 13.47 -0.68
CA LEU A 150 -23.41 12.95 -1.44
C LEU A 150 -22.55 11.96 -0.62
N GLU A 151 -22.32 12.25 0.66
CA GLU A 151 -21.55 11.35 1.53
C GLU A 151 -22.24 10.00 1.76
N GLU A 152 -23.57 9.98 1.86
CA GLU A 152 -24.34 8.73 1.96
C GLU A 152 -24.31 7.96 0.64
N GLN A 153 -24.37 8.67 -0.50
CA GLN A 153 -24.19 8.05 -1.81
C GLN A 153 -22.81 7.38 -1.95
N LYS A 154 -21.74 8.07 -1.53
CA LYS A 154 -20.37 7.54 -1.52
C LYS A 154 -20.26 6.29 -0.65
N GLN A 155 -20.73 6.36 0.59
CA GLN A 155 -20.71 5.24 1.53
C GLN A 155 -21.48 4.04 1.00
N HIS A 156 -22.64 4.28 0.37
CA HIS A 156 -23.44 3.23 -0.23
C HIS A 156 -22.68 2.52 -1.34
N LEU A 157 -22.13 3.23 -2.34
CA LEU A 157 -21.35 2.60 -3.42
C LEU A 157 -20.15 1.81 -2.90
N VAL A 158 -19.40 2.37 -1.95
CA VAL A 158 -18.26 1.65 -1.33
C VAL A 158 -18.71 0.36 -0.65
N SER A 159 -19.92 0.34 -0.05
CA SER A 159 -20.47 -0.86 0.59
C SER A 159 -20.82 -1.98 -0.40
N LEU A 160 -21.01 -1.66 -1.68
CA LEU A 160 -21.36 -2.64 -2.73
C LEU A 160 -20.15 -3.41 -3.25
N LEU A 161 -18.94 -2.88 -3.06
CA LEU A 161 -17.70 -3.49 -3.53
C LEU A 161 -17.30 -4.66 -2.62
N ASP A 162 -16.88 -5.77 -3.22
CA ASP A 162 -16.23 -6.83 -2.47
C ASP A 162 -14.85 -6.37 -2.01
N LYS A 163 -14.69 -6.22 -0.69
CA LYS A 163 -13.45 -5.78 -0.05
C LYS A 163 -12.32 -6.81 -0.16
N ASN A 164 -12.64 -8.07 -0.46
CA ASN A 164 -11.61 -9.10 -0.73
C ASN A 164 -11.02 -8.98 -2.15
N GLN A 165 -11.59 -8.13 -3.00
CA GLN A 165 -11.15 -7.87 -4.37
C GLN A 165 -10.71 -6.41 -4.57
N LEU A 166 -10.25 -5.73 -3.50
CA LEU A 166 -9.71 -4.37 -3.60
C LEU A 166 -8.45 -4.31 -4.47
N TYR A 167 -7.64 -5.35 -4.43
CA TYR A 167 -6.42 -5.49 -5.20
C TYR A 167 -6.46 -6.79 -6.01
N VAL A 168 -5.70 -6.85 -7.10
CA VAL A 168 -5.66 -8.03 -7.98
C VAL A 168 -5.04 -9.20 -7.23
N ASN A 169 -5.79 -10.28 -7.10
CA ASN A 169 -5.28 -11.54 -6.56
C ASN A 169 -4.31 -12.19 -7.55
N ARG A 170 -3.22 -12.78 -7.04
CA ARG A 170 -2.21 -13.45 -7.89
C ARG A 170 -2.83 -14.55 -8.79
N SER A 171 -3.85 -15.26 -8.30
CA SER A 171 -4.57 -16.28 -9.08
C SER A 171 -5.26 -15.71 -10.32
N ASN A 172 -5.60 -14.43 -10.31
CA ASN A 172 -6.34 -13.72 -11.35
C ASN A 172 -5.44 -12.84 -12.21
N ILE A 173 -4.11 -12.92 -12.06
CA ILE A 173 -3.17 -12.01 -12.74
C ILE A 173 -3.21 -12.10 -14.28
N ASN A 174 -3.68 -13.24 -14.83
CA ASN A 174 -3.82 -13.46 -16.26
C ASN A 174 -5.26 -13.24 -16.77
N ASP A 175 -6.20 -12.86 -15.89
CA ASP A 175 -7.57 -12.60 -16.28
C ASP A 175 -7.62 -11.30 -17.10
N ALA A 176 -8.41 -11.30 -18.18
CA ALA A 176 -8.51 -10.13 -19.07
C ALA A 176 -8.95 -8.86 -18.33
N ASP A 177 -9.78 -9.02 -17.29
CA ASP A 177 -10.34 -7.92 -16.51
C ASP A 177 -9.35 -7.37 -15.46
N ALA A 178 -8.25 -8.08 -15.17
CA ALA A 178 -7.27 -7.65 -14.18
C ALA A 178 -6.38 -6.49 -14.67
N ASN A 179 -6.35 -6.24 -15.99
CA ASN A 179 -5.62 -5.15 -16.64
C ASN A 179 -4.15 -5.03 -16.15
N VAL A 180 -3.47 -6.17 -16.07
CA VAL A 180 -2.08 -6.31 -15.64
C VAL A 180 -1.18 -6.35 -16.87
N THR A 181 -0.11 -5.57 -16.88
CA THR A 181 0.85 -5.54 -18.00
C THR A 181 1.77 -6.77 -17.96
N GLU A 182 2.40 -7.09 -19.10
CA GLU A 182 3.40 -8.18 -19.16
C GLU A 182 4.58 -7.94 -18.21
N GLU A 183 4.97 -6.69 -18.01
CA GLU A 183 6.03 -6.29 -17.08
C GLU A 183 5.62 -6.52 -15.62
N GLU A 184 4.40 -6.13 -15.24
CA GLU A 184 3.85 -6.38 -13.89
C GLU A 184 3.73 -7.89 -13.61
N ILE A 185 3.32 -8.68 -14.60
CA ILE A 185 3.29 -10.15 -14.51
C ILE A 185 4.71 -10.68 -14.28
N LYS A 186 5.69 -10.20 -15.04
CA LYS A 186 7.07 -10.65 -14.93
C LYS A 186 7.66 -10.32 -13.56
N ILE A 187 7.54 -9.07 -13.10
CA ILE A 187 8.01 -8.64 -11.76
C ILE A 187 7.36 -9.50 -10.66
N THR A 188 6.06 -9.78 -10.78
CA THR A 188 5.36 -10.63 -9.80
C THR A 188 5.91 -12.05 -9.80
N LYS A 189 6.17 -12.64 -10.98
CA LYS A 189 6.77 -13.98 -11.08
C LYS A 189 8.17 -14.03 -10.51
N ASP A 190 9.00 -13.03 -10.84
CA ASP A 190 10.35 -12.90 -10.32
C ASP A 190 10.34 -12.79 -8.78
N PHE A 191 9.42 -12.00 -8.20
CA PHE A 191 9.25 -11.87 -6.75
C PHE A 191 8.91 -13.19 -6.06
N TYR A 192 8.00 -13.98 -6.62
CA TYR A 192 7.62 -15.28 -6.06
C TYR A 192 8.58 -16.42 -6.47
N SER A 193 9.60 -16.15 -7.28
CA SER A 193 10.53 -17.14 -7.81
C SER A 193 9.84 -18.30 -8.55
N ILE A 194 8.86 -17.98 -9.39
CA ILE A 194 8.02 -18.92 -10.16
C ILE A 194 8.09 -18.72 -11.67
#